data_AF-L2GSE6-F1
#
_entry.id   AF-L2GSE6-F1
#
_cell.length_a   1.000
_cell.length_b   1.000
_cell.length_c   1.000
_cell.angle_alpha   90.00
_cell.angle_beta   90.00
_cell.angle_gamma   90.00
#
_symmetry.space_group_name_H-M   'P 1'
#
loop_
_entity.id
_entity.type
_entity.pdbx_description
1 polymer ?
#
loop_
_entity_poly.entity_id
_entity_poly.type
_entity_poly.pdbx_seq_one_letter_code
_entity_poly.pdbx_strand_id
1 'polypeptide(L)'
;MSYLNLSRNYTYSDLDQAYKQAIKKYHPIRTKTSTHLYKITSEYNYKKNQLKYNEYSVREVSVDEIERALCQCGHRYDLEMENDDIVECCWCSLKVKIVGRNRLE
;
A
#
# COMPACT_ATOMS: atom_id res chain seq x y z
N MET A 1 -17.64 -9.50 3.76
CA MET A 1 -18.66 -8.70 3.02
C MET A 1 -17.93 -7.51 2.42
N SER A 2 -17.87 -7.39 1.10
CA SER A 2 -17.17 -6.30 0.39
C SER A 2 -18.16 -5.18 0.09
N TYR A 3 -17.78 -3.93 0.35
CA TYR A 3 -18.58 -2.74 0.05
C TYR A 3 -18.24 -2.12 -1.30
N LEU A 4 -17.03 -2.39 -1.81
CA LEU A 4 -16.52 -1.87 -3.07
C LEU A 4 -16.58 -3.00 -4.11
N ASN A 5 -17.72 -3.07 -4.82
CA ASN A 5 -17.97 -4.07 -5.87
C ASN A 5 -17.12 -3.79 -7.11
N LEU A 6 -15.87 -4.25 -7.06
CA LEU A 6 -14.88 -4.07 -8.12
C LEU A 6 -14.67 -5.38 -8.89
N SER A 7 -14.39 -5.25 -10.19
CA SER A 7 -13.94 -6.36 -11.03
C SER A 7 -12.53 -6.82 -10.59
N ARG A 8 -12.06 -7.98 -11.07
CA ARG A 8 -10.72 -8.50 -10.70
C ARG A 8 -9.57 -7.59 -11.15
N ASN A 9 -9.73 -6.89 -12.28
CA ASN A 9 -8.73 -6.04 -12.90
C ASN A 9 -9.21 -4.58 -12.94
N TYR A 10 -9.40 -4.00 -11.77
CA TYR A 10 -9.89 -2.63 -11.62
C TYR A 10 -8.73 -1.62 -11.62
N THR A 11 -8.97 -0.45 -12.19
CA THR A 11 -8.03 0.68 -12.16
C THR A 11 -8.22 1.54 -10.91
N TYR A 12 -7.30 2.49 -10.70
CA TYR A 12 -7.46 3.49 -9.64
C TYR A 12 -8.74 4.32 -9.83
N SER A 13 -9.08 4.65 -11.08
CA SER A 13 -10.31 5.38 -11.42
C SER A 13 -11.56 4.57 -11.03
N ASP A 14 -11.56 3.26 -11.31
CA ASP A 14 -12.67 2.38 -10.95
C ASP A 14 -12.84 2.27 -9.43
N LEU A 15 -11.72 2.17 -8.69
CA LEU A 15 -11.70 2.16 -7.23
C LEU A 15 -12.29 3.45 -6.65
N ASP A 16 -11.91 4.61 -7.18
CA ASP A 16 -12.41 5.91 -6.73
C ASP A 16 -13.91 6.09 -7.01
N GLN A 17 -14.37 5.65 -8.17
CA GLN A 17 -15.78 5.67 -8.54
C GLN A 17 -16.60 4.74 -7.63
N ALA A 18 -16.15 3.51 -7.40
CA ALA A 18 -16.82 2.56 -6.51
C ALA A 18 -16.91 3.10 -5.08
N TYR A 19 -15.85 3.75 -4.59
CA TYR A 19 -15.84 4.39 -3.28
C TYR A 19 -16.88 5.50 -3.16
N LYS A 20 -16.92 6.44 -4.12
CA LYS A 20 -17.93 7.51 -4.15
C LYS A 20 -19.36 6.97 -4.14
N GLN A 21 -19.62 5.91 -4.92
CA GLN A 21 -20.93 5.25 -4.95
C GLN A 21 -21.29 4.60 -3.61
N ALA A 22 -20.35 3.90 -2.98
CA ALA A 22 -20.56 3.27 -1.68
C ALA A 22 -20.82 4.32 -0.57
N ILE A 23 -20.05 5.41 -0.53
CA ILE A 23 -20.27 6.51 0.43
C ILE A 23 -21.66 7.13 0.25
N LYS A 24 -22.10 7.38 -0.99
CA LYS A 24 -23.45 7.92 -1.28
C LYS A 24 -24.56 6.95 -0.85
N LYS A 25 -24.35 5.64 -0.99
CA LYS A 25 -25.32 4.60 -0.61
C LYS A 25 -25.42 4.45 0.91
N TYR A 26 -24.28 4.43 1.61
CA TYR A 26 -24.20 4.12 3.04
C TYR A 26 -23.99 5.36 3.93
N HIS A 27 -24.22 6.56 3.40
CA HIS A 27 -24.04 7.81 4.11
C HIS A 27 -24.83 7.82 5.44
N PRO A 28 -24.25 8.29 6.56
CA PRO A 28 -24.91 8.28 7.88
C PRO A 28 -26.24 9.01 7.92
N ILE A 29 -26.42 10.05 7.09
CA ILE A 29 -27.73 10.73 6.92
C ILE A 29 -28.83 9.73 6.50
N ARG A 30 -28.49 8.71 5.70
CA ARG A 30 -29.42 7.71 5.17
C ARG A 30 -29.52 6.46 6.06
N THR A 31 -28.39 6.01 6.61
CA THR A 31 -28.29 4.74 7.35
C THR A 31 -28.36 4.90 8.86
N LYS A 32 -28.29 6.15 9.37
CA LYS A 32 -28.24 6.48 10.80
C LYS A 32 -27.08 5.82 11.55
N THR A 33 -26.04 5.37 10.84
CA THR A 33 -24.84 4.76 11.42
C THR A 33 -23.59 5.09 10.61
N SER A 34 -22.49 5.37 11.30
CA SER A 34 -21.17 5.66 10.71
C SER A 34 -20.32 4.40 10.49
N THR A 35 -20.71 3.26 11.05
CA THR A 35 -19.94 2.00 11.00
C THR A 35 -19.70 1.52 9.57
N HIS A 36 -20.63 1.78 8.65
CA HIS A 36 -20.46 1.46 7.24
C HIS A 36 -19.39 2.33 6.57
N LEU A 37 -19.32 3.63 6.88
CA LEU A 37 -18.29 4.51 6.33
C LEU A 37 -16.89 4.03 6.71
N TYR A 38 -16.68 3.70 7.99
CA TYR A 38 -15.38 3.21 8.46
C TYR A 38 -14.92 1.98 7.66
N LYS A 39 -15.82 1.01 7.44
CA LYS A 39 -15.52 -0.20 6.67
C LYS A 39 -15.26 0.10 5.20
N ILE A 40 -16.04 0.98 4.59
CA ILE A 40 -15.86 1.42 3.18
C ILE A 40 -14.50 2.12 3.00
N THR A 41 -14.15 3.04 3.90
CA THR A 41 -12.88 3.77 3.85
C THR A 41 -11.68 2.85 4.10
N SER A 42 -11.79 1.93 5.06
CA SER A 42 -10.75 0.93 5.32
C SER A 42 -10.52 0.03 4.09
N GLU A 43 -11.58 -0.45 3.45
CA GLU A 43 -11.49 -1.26 2.23
C GLU A 43 -10.89 -0.48 1.05
N TYR A 44 -11.26 0.80 0.88
CA TYR A 44 -10.69 1.69 -0.15
C TYR A 44 -9.18 1.86 0.03
N ASN A 45 -8.73 2.17 1.25
CA ASN A 45 -7.31 2.38 1.54
C ASN A 45 -6.48 1.12 1.32
N TYR A 46 -7.00 -0.04 1.74
CA TYR A 46 -6.36 -1.33 1.49
C TYR A 46 -6.15 -1.60 0.00
N LYS A 47 -7.22 -1.48 -0.80
CA LYS A 47 -7.19 -1.69 -2.26
C LYS A 47 -6.34 -0.66 -2.99
N LYS A 48 -6.38 0.60 -2.56
CA LYS A 48 -5.54 1.68 -3.05
C LYS A 48 -4.06 1.39 -2.84
N ASN A 49 -3.70 0.86 -1.66
CA ASN A 49 -2.33 0.46 -1.40
C ASN A 49 -1.92 -0.73 -2.29
N GLN A 50 -2.79 -1.72 -2.51
CA GLN A 50 -2.50 -2.81 -3.46
C GLN A 50 -2.25 -2.32 -4.89
N LEU A 51 -3.04 -1.35 -5.37
CA LEU A 51 -2.81 -0.72 -6.68
C LEU A 51 -1.48 0.04 -6.73
N LYS A 52 -1.14 0.78 -5.66
CA LYS A 52 0.17 1.43 -5.53
C LYS A 52 1.31 0.41 -5.61
N TYR A 53 1.24 -0.70 -4.88
CA TYR A 53 2.24 -1.77 -4.93
C TYR A 53 2.40 -2.37 -6.33
N ASN A 54 1.35 -2.35 -7.18
CA ASN A 54 1.43 -2.79 -8.57
C ASN A 54 2.01 -1.72 -9.52
N GLU A 55 1.98 -0.43 -9.16
CA GLU A 55 2.57 0.68 -9.94
C GLU A 55 4.04 0.97 -9.56
N TYR A 56 4.48 0.60 -8.36
CA TYR A 56 5.89 0.74 -7.99
C TYR A 56 6.72 -0.33 -8.69
N SER A 57 7.53 0.08 -9.68
CA SER A 57 8.72 -0.66 -10.07
C SER A 57 9.63 -0.72 -8.84
N VAL A 58 9.48 -1.76 -8.04
CA VAL A 58 10.33 -1.97 -6.87
C VAL A 58 11.75 -2.11 -7.40
N ARG A 59 12.58 -1.11 -7.10
CA ARG A 59 13.99 -1.15 -7.47
C ARG A 59 14.64 -2.20 -6.58
N GLU A 60 15.13 -3.26 -7.20
CA GLU A 60 15.90 -4.30 -6.52
C GLU A 60 17.25 -3.70 -6.11
N VAL A 61 17.58 -3.83 -4.83
CA VAL A 61 18.87 -3.36 -4.28
C VAL A 61 19.51 -4.53 -3.55
N SER A 62 20.81 -4.73 -3.74
CA SER A 62 21.53 -5.84 -3.11
C SER A 62 21.65 -5.64 -1.59
N VAL A 63 21.76 -6.74 -0.83
CA VAL A 63 21.96 -6.71 0.64
C VAL A 63 23.19 -5.87 1.01
N ASP A 64 24.30 -6.07 0.29
CA ASP A 64 25.57 -5.36 0.53
C ASP A 64 25.43 -3.84 0.33
N GLU A 65 24.55 -3.43 -0.58
CA GLU A 65 24.22 -2.02 -0.77
C GLU A 65 23.30 -1.51 0.34
N ILE A 66 22.38 -2.32 0.87
CA ILE A 66 21.37 -1.88 1.85
C ILE A 66 21.95 -1.53 3.22
N GLU A 67 22.96 -2.26 3.73
CA GLU A 67 23.63 -1.88 4.99
C GLU A 67 24.30 -0.49 4.90
N ARG A 68 24.56 -0.01 3.68
CA ARG A 68 25.15 1.31 3.38
C ARG A 68 24.19 2.22 2.59
N ALA A 69 22.96 1.78 2.30
CA ALA A 69 22.10 2.44 1.33
C ALA A 69 21.50 3.69 1.95
N LEU A 70 21.91 4.82 1.40
CA LEU A 70 21.11 6.03 1.49
C LEU A 70 20.03 5.92 0.43
N CYS A 71 18.78 6.12 0.84
CA CYS A 71 17.71 6.46 -0.07
C CYS A 71 18.16 7.64 -0.93
N GLN A 72 17.64 7.75 -2.15
CA GLN A 72 17.96 8.86 -3.05
C GLN A 72 17.56 10.23 -2.46
N CYS A 73 16.74 10.26 -1.41
CA CYS A 73 16.45 11.46 -0.62
C CYS A 73 17.55 11.83 0.41
N GLY A 74 18.68 11.12 0.44
CA GLY A 74 19.82 11.35 1.35
C GLY A 74 19.65 10.75 2.76
N HIS A 75 18.54 10.07 3.04
CA HIS A 75 18.25 9.46 4.35
C HIS A 75 18.39 7.94 4.32
N ARG A 76 18.51 7.30 5.48
CA ARG A 76 18.70 5.83 5.56
C ARG A 76 17.38 5.09 5.35
N TYR A 77 17.49 3.84 4.94
CA TYR A 77 16.39 2.87 5.02
C TYR A 77 16.30 2.32 6.45
N ASP A 78 15.08 2.12 6.95
CA ASP A 78 14.84 1.60 8.29
C ASP A 78 14.74 0.07 8.24
N LEU A 79 15.84 -0.60 8.57
CA LEU A 79 15.94 -2.05 8.55
C LEU A 79 15.16 -2.71 9.70
N GLU A 80 14.78 -1.98 10.74
CA GLU A 80 13.90 -2.51 11.78
C GLU A 80 12.45 -2.66 11.27
N MET A 81 12.10 -1.96 10.18
CA MET A 81 10.81 -2.07 9.49
C MET A 81 10.80 -3.11 8.36
N GLU A 82 11.82 -3.98 8.29
CA GLU A 82 11.88 -5.04 7.30
C GLU A 82 10.70 -6.03 7.44
N ASN A 83 9.95 -6.22 6.35
CA ASN A 83 8.91 -7.25 6.27
C ASN A 83 8.92 -7.90 4.90
N ASP A 84 9.07 -9.23 4.85
CA ASP A 84 9.20 -10.01 3.60
C ASP A 84 10.28 -9.47 2.64
N ASP A 85 11.48 -9.18 3.16
CA ASP A 85 12.61 -8.59 2.42
C ASP A 85 12.29 -7.21 1.80
N ILE A 86 11.29 -6.48 2.30
CA ILE A 86 10.97 -5.11 1.89
C ILE A 86 11.31 -4.15 3.02
N VAL A 87 12.03 -3.08 2.69
CA VAL A 87 12.45 -2.02 3.62
C VAL A 87 11.87 -0.69 3.18
N GLU A 88 11.50 0.14 4.15
CA GLU A 88 10.95 1.48 3.91
C GLU A 88 11.95 2.57 4.34
N CYS A 89 12.08 3.63 3.55
CA CYS A 89 12.85 4.80 3.94
C CYS A 89 12.11 5.59 5.02
N CYS A 90 12.79 5.87 6.14
CA CYS A 90 12.21 6.57 7.30
C CYS A 90 11.74 8.00 7.02
N TRP A 91 12.20 8.62 5.93
CA TRP A 91 11.88 10.01 5.60
C TRP A 91 10.84 10.15 4.50
N CYS A 92 11.00 9.44 3.39
CA CYS A 92 10.16 9.61 2.20
C CYS A 92 9.19 8.45 1.94
N SER A 93 9.15 7.46 2.83
CA SER A 93 8.30 6.26 2.69
C SER A 93 8.52 5.47 1.39
N LEU A 94 9.64 5.67 0.70
CA LEU A 94 10.03 4.87 -0.45
C LEU A 94 10.35 3.45 0.01
N LYS A 95 9.71 2.47 -0.61
CA LYS A 95 9.90 1.04 -0.31
C LYS A 95 10.80 0.40 -1.34
N VAL A 96 11.77 -0.39 -0.88
CA VAL A 96 12.71 -1.14 -1.71
C VAL A 96 12.70 -2.60 -1.28
N LYS A 97 12.91 -3.51 -2.23
CA LYS A 97 13.04 -4.94 -1.94
C LYS A 97 14.51 -5.31 -1.93
N ILE A 98 14.95 -5.92 -0.84
CA ILE A 98 16.28 -6.51 -0.70
C ILE A 98 16.35 -7.75 -1.58
N VAL A 99 17.36 -7.84 -2.44
CA VAL A 99 17.67 -9.06 -3.20
C VAL A 99 19.09 -9.52 -2.91
N GLY A 100 19.36 -10.83 -3.03
CA GLY A 100 20.71 -11.38 -2.83
C GLY A 100 21.07 -11.79 -1.41
N ARG A 101 20.10 -11.86 -0.48
CA ARG A 101 20.29 -12.58 0.79
C ARG A 101 20.37 -14.06 0.44
N ASN A 102 21.58 -14.59 0.25
CA ASN A 102 21.77 -16.04 0.24
C ASN A 102 21.23 -16.53 1.59
N ARG A 103 20.04 -17.14 1.58
CA ARG A 103 19.62 -17.99 2.69
C ARG A 103 20.65 -19.10 2.74
N LEU A 104 21.63 -18.95 3.65
CA LEU A 104 22.41 -20.08 4.11
C LEU A 104 21.38 -21.02 4.75
N GLU A 105 21.05 -22.09 4.03
CA GLU A 105 20.36 -23.26 4.57
C GLU A 105 21.10 -23.81 5.81
#